data_AF-X1DNL4-F1
#
_entry.id   AF-X1DNL4-F1
#
_cell.length_a   1.000
_cell.length_b   1.000
_cell.length_c   1.000
_cell.angle_alpha   90.00
_cell.angle_beta   90.00
_cell.angle_gamma   90.00
#
_symmetry.space_group_name_H-M   'P 1'
#
loop_
_entity.id
_entity.type
_entity.pdbx_description
1 polymer ?
#
loop_
_entity_poly.entity_id
_entity_poly.type
_entity_poly.pdbx_seq_one_letter_code
_entity_poly.pdbx_strand_id
1 'polypeptide(L)'
;CLECGICYHICPQTKVLENNLNNQYNYIKPLGNYKEIYSFQALDKDLLKNGTDGGVVSAILLYLLEHNLIDGAIVSKKLGPFARDSMVANLV
;
A
#
# COMPACT_ATOMS: atom_id res chain seq x y z
N CYS A 1 21.90 -16.89 -10.75
CA CYS A 1 21.12 -17.81 -9.89
C CYS A 1 22.11 -18.56 -9.00
N LEU A 2 21.82 -18.71 -7.70
CA LEU A 2 22.66 -19.49 -6.77
C LEU A 2 22.01 -20.83 -6.38
N GLU A 3 20.91 -21.21 -7.04
CA GLU A 3 20.15 -22.45 -6.76
C GLU A 3 19.64 -22.59 -5.32
N CYS A 4 19.58 -21.50 -4.56
CA CYS A 4 19.15 -21.49 -3.16
C CYS A 4 17.62 -21.53 -2.95
N GLY A 5 16.83 -21.51 -4.02
CA GLY A 5 15.36 -21.55 -3.95
C GLY A 5 14.67 -20.29 -3.42
N ILE A 6 15.42 -19.24 -3.01
CA ILE A 6 14.81 -18.03 -2.43
C ILE A 6 13.83 -17.35 -3.38
N CYS A 7 14.16 -17.30 -4.68
CA CYS A 7 13.30 -16.72 -5.71
C CYS A 7 11.93 -17.41 -5.80
N TYR A 8 11.89 -18.72 -5.53
CA TYR A 8 10.66 -19.49 -5.49
C TYR A 8 9.85 -19.13 -4.24
N HIS A 9 10.49 -19.08 -3.06
CA HIS A 9 9.82 -18.74 -1.80
C HIS A 9 9.30 -17.30 -1.73
N ILE A 10 9.99 -16.32 -2.32
CA ILE A 10 9.53 -14.92 -2.33
C ILE A 10 8.49 -14.64 -3.43
N CYS A 11 8.34 -15.55 -4.40
CA CYS A 11 7.45 -15.30 -5.52
C CYS A 11 5.99 -15.38 -5.07
N PRO A 12 5.22 -14.28 -5.19
CA PRO A 12 3.83 -14.23 -4.73
C PRO A 12 2.90 -15.14 -5.54
N GLN A 13 3.35 -15.66 -6.68
CA GLN A 13 2.60 -16.62 -7.49
C GLN A 13 2.74 -18.06 -6.96
N THR A 14 3.67 -18.32 -6.05
CA THR A 14 3.81 -19.63 -5.41
C THR A 14 3.02 -19.65 -4.11
N LYS A 15 2.34 -20.77 -3.83
CA LYS A 15 1.52 -20.94 -2.62
C LYS A 15 2.27 -21.65 -1.49
N VAL A 16 3.57 -21.81 -1.63
CA VAL A 16 4.39 -22.69 -0.78
C VAL A 16 4.43 -22.20 0.67
N LEU A 17 4.40 -20.89 0.85
CA LEU A 17 4.40 -20.26 2.18
C LEU A 17 2.99 -19.91 2.68
N GLU A 18 1.93 -20.15 1.91
CA GLU A 18 0.59 -19.63 2.20
C GLU A 18 0.07 -20.10 3.57
N ASN A 19 0.19 -21.39 3.88
CA ASN A 19 -0.23 -21.92 5.18
C ASN A 19 0.61 -21.34 6.34
N ASN A 20 1.92 -21.22 6.14
CA ASN A 20 2.82 -20.67 7.16
C ASN A 20 2.51 -19.20 7.43
N LEU A 21 2.32 -18.39 6.38
CA LEU A 21 1.97 -16.99 6.47
C LEU A 21 0.57 -16.81 7.09
N ASN A 22 -0.41 -17.62 6.69
CA ASN A 22 -1.75 -17.55 7.24
C ASN A 22 -1.78 -17.85 8.74
N ASN A 23 -1.04 -18.88 9.18
CA ASN A 23 -0.92 -19.19 10.60
C ASN A 23 -0.16 -18.10 11.36
N GLN A 24 0.96 -17.63 10.82
CA GLN A 24 1.80 -16.59 11.45
C GLN A 24 1.04 -15.28 11.65
N TYR A 25 0.24 -14.86 10.67
CA TYR A 25 -0.49 -13.59 10.70
C TYR A 25 -1.95 -13.74 11.15
N ASN A 26 -2.35 -14.93 11.63
CA ASN A 26 -3.72 -15.26 12.03
C ASN A 26 -4.75 -14.88 10.96
N TYR A 27 -4.46 -15.18 9.70
CA TYR A 27 -5.30 -14.80 8.57
C TYR A 27 -6.71 -15.41 8.68
N ILE A 28 -7.73 -14.56 8.54
CA ILE A 28 -9.14 -14.94 8.58
C ILE A 28 -9.75 -14.71 7.20
N LYS A 29 -10.36 -15.73 6.60
CA LYS A 29 -11.07 -15.56 5.32
C LYS A 29 -12.30 -14.65 5.47
N PRO A 30 -12.64 -13.79 4.47
CA PRO A 30 -11.92 -13.57 3.22
C PRO A 30 -10.95 -12.37 3.24
N LEU A 31 -10.95 -11.56 4.31
CA LEU A 31 -10.30 -10.24 4.33
C LEU A 31 -8.92 -10.24 5.00
N GLY A 32 -8.59 -11.28 5.76
CA GLY A 32 -7.41 -11.36 6.60
C GLY A 32 -7.69 -10.94 8.05
N ASN A 33 -6.62 -10.75 8.80
CA ASN A 33 -6.69 -10.33 10.20
C ASN A 33 -6.77 -8.80 10.27
N TYR A 34 -7.84 -8.28 10.86
CA TYR A 34 -8.06 -6.84 11.03
C TYR A 34 -8.63 -6.57 12.42
N LYS A 35 -8.38 -5.37 12.95
CA LYS A 35 -8.99 -4.93 14.21
C LYS A 35 -10.39 -4.36 13.96
N GLU A 36 -10.48 -3.41 13.03
CA GLU A 36 -11.69 -2.67 12.70
C GLU A 36 -11.72 -2.36 11.20
N ILE A 37 -12.91 -2.16 10.63
CA ILE A 37 -13.12 -1.79 9.22
C ILE A 37 -13.99 -0.55 9.17
N TYR A 38 -13.56 0.43 8.39
CA TYR A 38 -14.24 1.71 8.25
C TYR A 38 -14.35 2.11 6.77
N SER A 39 -15.31 2.99 6.49
CA SER A 39 -15.45 3.67 5.21
C SER A 39 -15.23 5.17 5.42
N PHE A 40 -14.32 5.77 4.65
CA PHE A 40 -13.91 7.16 4.80
C PHE A 40 -13.84 7.88 3.45
N GLN A 41 -13.88 9.20 3.52
CA GLN A 41 -13.66 10.11 2.41
C GLN A 41 -12.82 11.30 2.90
N ALA A 42 -11.87 11.75 2.09
CA ALA A 42 -11.07 12.93 2.35
C ALA A 42 -11.96 14.18 2.41
N LEU A 43 -11.69 15.04 3.39
CA LEU A 43 -12.38 16.34 3.51
C LEU A 43 -11.81 17.38 2.54
N ASP A 44 -10.56 17.21 2.13
CA ASP A 44 -9.92 18.04 1.13
C ASP A 44 -10.54 17.79 -0.26
N LYS A 45 -11.11 18.86 -0.83
CA LYS A 45 -11.82 18.81 -2.11
C LYS A 45 -10.89 18.55 -3.30
N ASP A 46 -9.65 19.01 -3.24
CA ASP A 46 -8.68 18.77 -4.30
C ASP A 46 -8.19 17.32 -4.27
N LEU A 47 -8.01 16.73 -3.08
CA LEU A 47 -7.74 15.30 -2.95
C LEU A 47 -8.92 14.45 -3.44
N LEU A 48 -10.15 14.85 -3.12
CA LEU A 48 -11.34 14.13 -3.57
C LEU A 48 -11.50 14.21 -5.10
N LYS A 49 -11.22 15.37 -5.70
CA LYS A 49 -11.34 15.59 -7.15
C LYS A 49 -10.29 14.81 -7.95
N ASN A 50 -9.09 14.67 -7.41
CA ASN A 50 -7.96 14.04 -8.12
C ASN A 50 -7.70 12.60 -7.68
N GLY A 51 -8.29 12.15 -6.58
CA GLY A 51 -8.21 10.78 -6.08
C GLY A 51 -8.95 9.78 -6.98
N THR A 52 -8.58 8.51 -6.86
CA THR A 52 -9.29 7.42 -7.56
C THR A 52 -10.69 7.19 -7.00
N ASP A 53 -10.81 7.23 -5.66
CA ASP A 53 -12.06 7.03 -4.93
C ASP A 53 -12.23 8.17 -3.91
N GLY A 54 -12.35 7.86 -2.62
CA GLY A 54 -12.51 8.85 -1.55
C GLY A 54 -11.26 9.68 -1.22
N GLY A 55 -10.15 9.56 -1.96
CA GLY A 55 -8.92 10.32 -1.68
C GLY A 55 -8.20 9.95 -0.35
N VAL A 56 -8.64 8.90 0.34
CA VAL A 56 -8.22 8.57 1.72
C VAL A 56 -6.73 8.27 1.82
N VAL A 57 -6.16 7.49 0.89
CA VAL A 57 -4.73 7.13 0.92
C VAL A 57 -3.86 8.39 0.84
N SER A 58 -4.18 9.30 -0.08
CA SER A 58 -3.44 10.56 -0.23
C SER A 58 -3.57 11.44 1.01
N ALA A 59 -4.77 11.52 1.61
CA ALA A 59 -5.00 12.29 2.83
C ALA A 59 -4.18 11.74 4.03
N ILE A 60 -4.10 10.41 4.19
CA ILE A 60 -3.27 9.79 5.23
C ILE A 60 -1.79 10.11 5.00
N LEU A 61 -1.29 9.93 3.78
CA LEU A 61 0.12 10.19 3.48
C LEU A 61 0.50 11.66 3.72
N LEU A 62 -0.34 12.60 3.30
CA LEU A 62 -0.12 14.02 3.56
C LEU A 62 -0.13 14.32 5.06
N TYR A 63 -1.11 13.80 5.81
CA TYR A 63 -1.15 13.97 7.25
C TYR A 63 0.14 13.46 7.92
N LEU A 64 0.60 12.25 7.56
CA LEU A 64 1.82 11.66 8.12
C LEU A 64 3.06 12.51 7.79
N LEU A 65 3.16 13.02 6.57
CA LEU A 65 4.27 13.88 6.14
C LEU A 65 4.25 15.23 6.86
N GLU A 66 3.10 15.92 6.90
CA GLU A 66 2.94 17.24 7.52
C GLU A 66 3.22 17.23 9.03
N HIS A 67 2.97 16.09 9.67
CA HIS A 67 3.22 15.88 11.09
C HIS A 67 4.57 15.23 11.38
N ASN A 68 5.44 15.07 10.37
CA ASN A 68 6.77 14.44 10.49
C ASN A 68 6.73 13.03 11.12
N LEU A 69 5.67 12.27 10.83
CA LEU A 69 5.54 10.87 11.24
C LEU A 69 6.24 9.92 10.25
N ILE A 70 6.51 10.40 9.03
CA ILE A 70 7.35 9.78 8.02
C ILE A 70 8.17 10.87 7.30
N ASP A 71 9.38 10.53 6.83
CA ASP A 71 10.23 11.46 6.05
C ASP A 71 9.88 11.43 4.55
N GLY A 72 9.23 10.36 4.11
CA GLY A 72 8.87 10.16 2.71
C GLY A 72 7.96 8.95 2.52
N ALA A 73 7.27 8.91 1.38
CA ALA A 73 6.39 7.82 0.98
C ALA A 73 6.73 7.35 -0.43
N ILE A 74 6.83 6.04 -0.64
CA ILE A 74 6.91 5.47 -1.99
C ILE A 74 5.51 5.51 -2.61
N VAL A 75 5.36 6.25 -3.70
CA VAL A 75 4.09 6.49 -4.37
C VAL A 75 4.15 6.14 -5.86
N SER A 76 2.98 5.93 -6.46
CA SER A 76 2.82 5.71 -7.91
C SER A 76 2.54 7.05 -8.60
N LYS A 77 3.57 7.67 -9.17
CA LYS A 77 3.47 8.94 -9.89
C LYS A 77 2.77 8.73 -11.22
N LYS A 78 1.73 9.51 -11.50
CA LYS A 78 1.06 9.52 -12.81
C LYS A 78 1.93 10.22 -13.86
N LEU A 79 2.34 9.49 -14.89
CA LEU A 79 3.00 10.06 -16.09
C LEU A 79 2.03 10.25 -17.26
N GLY A 80 0.91 9.52 -17.27
CA GLY A 80 -0.12 9.56 -18.31
C GLY A 80 -1.35 8.73 -17.92
N PRO A 81 -2.29 8.46 -18.85
CA PRO A 81 -3.49 7.68 -18.54
C PRO A 81 -3.20 6.32 -17.89
N PHE A 82 -2.24 5.57 -18.45
CA PHE A 82 -1.85 4.23 -17.99
C PHE A 82 -0.35 4.08 -17.72
N ALA A 83 0.39 5.20 -17.72
CA ALA A 83 1.81 5.23 -17.41
C ALA A 83 2.03 5.68 -15.96
N ARG A 84 2.80 4.90 -15.21
CA ARG A 84 3.15 5.16 -13.82
C ARG A 84 4.65 5.01 -13.63
N ASP A 85 5.19 5.75 -12.68
CA ASP A 85 6.56 5.61 -12.21
C ASP A 85 6.58 5.54 -10.69
N SER A 86 7.54 4.83 -10.12
CA SER A 86 7.76 4.79 -8.67
C SER A 86 8.55 6.01 -8.25
N MET A 87 8.06 6.74 -7.25
CA MET A 87 8.70 7.95 -6.73
C MET A 87 8.70 7.93 -5.21
N VAL A 88 9.75 8.47 -4.59
CA VAL A 88 9.71 8.87 -3.17
C VAL A 88 9.16 10.29 -3.10
N ALA A 89 7.98 10.47 -2.51
CA ALA A 89 7.37 11.77 -2.24
C ALA A 89 7.70 12.22 -0.81
N ASN A 90 8.05 13.50 -0.65
CA ASN A 90 8.35 14.16 0.62
C ASN A 90 7.89 15.64 0.53
N LEU A 91 8.00 16.39 1.63
CA LEU A 91 7.59 17.81 1.68
C LEU A 91 8.70 18.81 1.30
N VAL A 92 9.89 18.31 0.94
CA VAL A 92 11.09 19.12 0.69
C VAL A 92 11.47 19.10 -0.78
#